data_AF-A0AAV6D368-F1
#
_entry.id   AF-A0AAV6D368-F1
#
_cell.length_a   1.000
_cell.length_b   1.000
_cell.length_c   1.000
_cell.angle_alpha   90.00
_cell.angle_beta   90.00
_cell.angle_gamma   90.00
#
_symmetry.space_group_name_H-M   'P 1'
#
loop_
_entity.id
_entity.type
_entity.pdbx_description
1 polymer ?
#
loop_
_entity_poly.entity_id
_entity_poly.type
_entity_poly.pdbx_seq_one_letter_code
_entity_poly.pdbx_strand_id
1 'polypeptide(L)'
;MLKKKLHCFDLGTTKEKILVECKSHTWTAGAKVPSAKMTVWNEAMYYFHLAPLDYRKILFVLHDRRKKEGESLLTYYKRTYSHMIPEGVEFLEWDAVTGDIVKM
;
A
#
# COMPACT_ATOMS: atom_id res chain seq x y z
N MET A 1 23.27 -12.48 20.94
CA MET A 1 21.90 -12.10 20.53
C MET A 1 21.94 -11.53 19.12
N LEU A 2 21.06 -11.96 18.23
CA LEU A 2 20.94 -11.37 16.90
C LEU A 2 20.30 -9.98 17.02
N LYS A 3 20.99 -8.95 16.51
CA LYS A 3 20.46 -7.59 16.43
C LYS A 3 19.43 -7.57 15.29
N LYS A 4 18.15 -7.36 15.61
CA LYS A 4 17.09 -7.22 14.61
C LYS A 4 17.29 -5.92 13.83
N LYS A 5 17.18 -5.98 12.50
CA LYS A 5 17.18 -4.79 11.65
C LYS A 5 15.90 -4.00 11.89
N LEU A 6 16.01 -2.69 12.05
CA LEU A 6 14.86 -1.80 12.11
C LEU A 6 14.25 -1.65 10.72
N HIS A 7 12.92 -1.66 10.64
CA HIS A 7 12.21 -1.30 9.43
C HIS A 7 12.30 0.20 9.20
N CYS A 8 12.53 0.61 7.95
CA CYS A 8 12.55 2.00 7.54
C CYS A 8 11.41 2.20 6.56
N PHE A 9 10.44 3.02 6.93
CA PHE A 9 9.35 3.43 6.05
C PHE A 9 9.87 4.34 4.94
N ASP A 10 9.20 4.34 3.79
CA ASP A 10 9.59 5.17 2.64
C ASP A 10 9.54 6.67 2.98
N LEU A 11 8.54 7.08 3.78
CA LEU A 11 8.47 8.41 4.41
C LEU A 11 7.94 8.29 5.83
N GLY A 12 8.37 9.20 6.72
CA GLY A 12 7.77 9.31 8.03
C GLY A 12 8.31 10.46 8.87
N THR A 13 7.54 10.81 9.91
CA THR A 13 7.89 11.85 10.87
C THR A 13 7.37 11.48 12.25
N THR A 14 8.18 11.75 13.28
CA THR A 14 7.80 11.54 14.68
C THR A 14 7.01 12.72 15.25
N LYS A 15 7.11 13.91 14.64
CA LYS A 15 6.43 15.12 15.10
C LYS A 15 4.94 15.09 14.75
N GLU A 16 4.62 14.87 13.47
CA GLU A 16 3.23 14.73 12.99
C GLU A 16 2.73 13.29 13.11
N LYS A 17 3.59 12.34 13.51
CA LYS A 17 3.30 10.92 13.68
C LYS A 17 2.69 10.30 12.41
N ILE A 18 3.38 10.43 11.29
CA ILE A 18 2.95 9.90 9.99
C ILE A 18 3.96 8.86 9.52
N LEU A 19 3.47 7.73 8.98
CA LEU A 19 4.25 6.71 8.30
C LEU A 19 3.64 6.46 6.92
N VAL A 20 4.49 6.36 5.90
CA VAL A 20 4.06 6.11 4.51
C VAL A 20 4.89 4.99 3.91
N GLU A 21 4.20 4.05 3.26
CA GLU A 21 4.78 3.08 2.35
C GLU A 21 4.33 3.40 0.93
N CYS A 22 5.27 3.50 0.00
CA CYS A 22 5.04 3.80 -1.41
C CYS A 22 5.21 2.53 -2.24
N LYS A 23 4.25 2.21 -3.11
CA LYS A 23 4.32 1.04 -4.01
C LYS A 23 3.83 1.38 -5.42
N SER A 24 4.76 1.40 -6.38
CA SER A 24 4.47 1.65 -7.79
C SER A 24 4.21 0.36 -8.59
N HIS A 25 3.50 -0.59 -7.99
CA HIS A 25 3.25 -1.89 -8.61
C HIS A 25 2.07 -1.84 -9.59
N THR A 26 2.21 -2.53 -10.72
CA THR A 26 1.18 -2.67 -11.76
C THR A 26 0.72 -4.11 -11.92
N TRP A 27 -0.47 -4.29 -12.50
CA TRP A 27 -0.97 -5.54 -13.06
C TRP A 27 0.04 -6.13 -14.04
N THR A 28 0.03 -7.45 -14.16
CA THR A 28 0.88 -8.12 -15.16
C THR A 28 0.34 -7.88 -16.56
N ALA A 29 1.20 -7.93 -17.58
CA ALA A 29 0.81 -7.75 -18.98
C ALA A 29 -0.29 -8.74 -19.44
N GLY A 30 -0.34 -9.94 -18.85
CA GLY A 30 -1.37 -10.94 -19.11
C GLY A 30 -2.63 -10.81 -18.25
N ALA A 31 -2.80 -9.69 -17.52
CA ALA A 31 -3.89 -9.46 -16.58
C ALA A 31 -4.04 -10.57 -15.51
N LYS A 32 -2.96 -11.28 -15.20
CA LYS A 32 -2.90 -12.20 -14.06
C LYS A 32 -2.61 -11.42 -12.79
N VAL A 33 -3.09 -11.95 -11.66
CA VAL A 33 -2.85 -11.37 -10.34
C VAL A 33 -1.34 -11.33 -10.08
N PRO A 34 -0.78 -10.16 -9.73
CA PRO A 34 0.63 -10.06 -9.38
C PRO A 34 0.88 -10.53 -7.93
N SER A 35 0.79 -11.84 -7.65
CA SER A 35 0.85 -12.40 -6.29
C SER A 35 2.08 -11.97 -5.49
N ALA A 36 3.27 -11.98 -6.10
CA ALA A 36 4.50 -11.53 -5.44
C ALA A 36 4.43 -10.07 -4.97
N LYS A 37 3.76 -9.19 -5.74
CA LYS A 37 3.56 -7.79 -5.37
C LYS A 37 2.52 -7.65 -4.25
N MET A 38 1.51 -8.51 -4.19
CA MET A 38 0.55 -8.55 -3.08
C MET A 38 1.21 -8.99 -1.78
N THR A 39 2.19 -9.90 -1.82
CA THR A 39 2.99 -10.27 -0.64
C THR A 39 3.73 -9.07 -0.07
N VAL A 40 4.30 -8.20 -0.91
CA VAL A 40 4.96 -6.96 -0.45
C VAL A 40 3.96 -6.02 0.22
N TRP A 41 2.72 -5.95 -0.28
CA TRP A 41 1.68 -5.13 0.35
C TRP A 41 1.23 -5.72 1.68
N ASN A 42 1.14 -7.05 1.80
CA ASN A 42 0.88 -7.73 3.07
C ASN A 42 2.00 -7.47 4.10
N GLU A 43 3.24 -7.43 3.65
CA GLU A 43 4.38 -7.07 4.49
C GLU A 43 4.28 -5.61 4.98
N ALA A 44 3.90 -4.67 4.10
CA ALA A 44 3.63 -3.29 4.50
C ALA A 44 2.52 -3.20 5.56
N MET A 45 1.42 -3.96 5.38
CA MET A 45 0.35 -4.05 6.38
C MET A 45 0.85 -4.63 7.71
N TYR A 46 1.73 -5.64 7.67
CA TYR A 46 2.37 -6.18 8.87
C TYR A 46 3.19 -5.12 9.60
N TYR A 47 3.99 -4.31 8.89
CA TYR A 47 4.72 -3.21 9.51
C TYR A 47 3.77 -2.16 10.10
N PHE A 48 2.64 -1.88 9.47
CA PHE A 48 1.62 -1.00 10.02
C PHE A 48 0.94 -1.56 11.27
N HIS A 49 0.73 -2.87 11.39
CA HIS A 49 0.26 -3.51 12.64
C HIS A 49 1.27 -3.34 13.78
N LEU A 50 2.57 -3.42 13.48
CA LEU A 50 3.63 -3.28 14.48
C LEU A 50 3.94 -1.82 14.84
N ALA A 51 3.55 -0.88 14.00
CA ALA A 51 3.75 0.53 14.26
C ALA A 51 2.86 1.01 15.43
N PRO A 52 3.30 2.01 16.22
CA PRO A 52 2.49 2.55 17.29
C PRO A 52 1.10 3.02 16.81
N LEU A 53 0.10 2.82 17.65
CA LEU A 53 -1.32 3.06 17.29
C LEU A 53 -1.59 4.53 16.96
N ASP A 54 -0.88 5.45 17.60
CA ASP A 54 -1.02 6.90 17.46
C ASP A 54 -0.41 7.49 16.18
N TYR A 55 0.21 6.66 15.34
CA TYR A 55 0.66 7.08 14.02
C TYR A 55 -0.44 6.94 12.97
N ARG A 56 -0.58 7.97 12.14
CA ARG A 56 -1.31 7.94 10.87
C ARG A 56 -0.50 7.10 9.86
N LYS A 57 -1.14 6.11 9.26
CA LYS A 57 -0.49 5.10 8.41
C LYS A 57 -1.08 5.19 7.01
N ILE A 58 -0.24 5.44 6.01
CA ILE A 58 -0.67 5.70 4.64
C ILE A 58 0.02 4.69 3.70
N LEU A 59 -0.77 3.92 2.95
CA LEU A 59 -0.27 3.22 1.78
C LEU A 59 -0.50 4.09 0.54
N PHE A 60 0.58 4.62 -0.03
CA PHE A 60 0.57 5.40 -1.26
C PHE A 60 0.90 4.48 -2.44
N VAL A 61 -0.01 4.35 -3.40
CA VAL A 61 0.13 3.38 -4.49
C VAL A 61 -0.10 4.01 -5.84
N LEU A 62 0.58 3.50 -6.85
CA LEU A 62 0.29 3.85 -8.24
C LEU A 62 -1.08 3.30 -8.64
N HIS A 63 -1.90 4.14 -9.26
CA HIS A 63 -3.12 3.71 -9.93
C HIS A 63 -2.76 2.87 -11.15
N ASP A 64 -3.21 1.63 -11.14
CA ASP A 64 -3.09 0.74 -12.29
C ASP A 64 -4.28 -0.19 -12.36
N ARG A 65 -4.85 -0.33 -13.56
CA ARG A 65 -6.06 -1.12 -13.80
C ARG A 65 -5.75 -2.34 -14.64
N ARG A 66 -6.45 -3.44 -14.34
CA ARG A 66 -6.27 -4.72 -15.04
C ARG A 66 -6.50 -4.59 -16.56
N LYS A 67 -7.43 -3.72 -16.93
CA LYS A 67 -7.79 -3.25 -18.28
C LYS A 67 -8.37 -1.84 -18.13
N LYS A 68 -8.62 -1.12 -19.22
CA LYS A 68 -9.16 0.27 -19.19
C LYS A 68 -10.37 0.45 -18.24
N GLU A 69 -11.30 -0.50 -18.25
CA GLU A 69 -12.50 -0.49 -17.40
C GLU A 69 -12.44 -1.53 -16.25
N GLY A 70 -11.27 -2.10 -16.01
CA GLY A 70 -11.08 -3.13 -15.00
C GLY A 70 -10.89 -2.58 -13.59
N GLU A 71 -10.97 -3.49 -12.61
CA GLU A 71 -10.62 -3.25 -11.21
C GLU A 71 -9.18 -2.71 -11.09
N SER A 72 -8.96 -1.73 -10.22
CA SER A 72 -7.61 -1.27 -9.90
C SER A 72 -6.88 -2.28 -9.01
N LEU A 73 -5.56 -2.24 -9.01
CA LEU A 73 -4.78 -3.15 -8.17
C LEU A 73 -5.08 -2.93 -6.67
N LEU A 74 -5.35 -1.69 -6.28
CA LEU A 74 -5.73 -1.35 -4.91
C LEU A 74 -7.13 -1.88 -4.56
N THR A 75 -8.13 -1.71 -5.43
CA THR A 75 -9.47 -2.28 -5.20
C THR A 75 -9.39 -3.80 -5.06
N TYR A 76 -8.62 -4.46 -5.93
CA TYR A 76 -8.37 -5.90 -5.85
C TYR A 76 -7.75 -6.31 -4.50
N TYR A 77 -6.75 -5.54 -4.03
CA TYR A 77 -6.08 -5.81 -2.76
C TYR A 77 -7.03 -5.67 -1.58
N LYS A 78 -7.77 -4.56 -1.50
CA LYS A 78 -8.77 -4.33 -0.43
C LYS A 78 -9.81 -5.44 -0.38
N ARG A 79 -10.32 -5.90 -1.52
CA ARG A 79 -11.31 -6.97 -1.59
C ARG A 79 -10.77 -8.34 -1.18
N THR A 80 -9.53 -8.65 -1.53
CA THR A 80 -8.96 -10.01 -1.38
C THR A 80 -8.18 -10.18 -0.08
N TYR A 81 -7.56 -9.11 0.42
CA TYR A 81 -6.67 -9.11 1.58
C TYR A 81 -7.15 -8.17 2.70
N SER A 82 -8.44 -7.82 2.74
CA SER A 82 -9.02 -6.95 3.79
C SER A 82 -8.64 -7.38 5.21
N HIS A 83 -8.60 -8.69 5.47
CA HIS A 83 -8.21 -9.27 6.76
C HIS A 83 -6.78 -8.96 7.20
N MET A 84 -5.89 -8.58 6.27
CA MET A 84 -4.52 -8.17 6.57
C MET A 84 -4.42 -6.69 6.91
N ILE A 85 -5.39 -5.87 6.51
CA ILE A 85 -5.33 -4.41 6.61
C ILE A 85 -5.62 -3.97 8.07
N PRO A 86 -4.67 -3.32 8.75
CA PRO A 86 -4.92 -2.73 10.06
C PRO A 86 -6.02 -1.66 10.00
N GLU A 87 -6.71 -1.48 11.12
CA GLU A 87 -7.68 -0.40 11.26
C GLU A 87 -7.02 0.98 11.08
N GLY A 88 -7.70 1.90 10.40
CA GLY A 88 -7.25 3.27 10.22
C GLY A 88 -6.14 3.47 9.18
N VAL A 89 -5.75 2.44 8.42
CA VAL A 89 -4.83 2.64 7.28
C VAL A 89 -5.53 3.44 6.17
N GLU A 90 -4.91 4.54 5.79
CA GLU A 90 -5.33 5.36 4.67
C GLU A 90 -4.68 4.86 3.38
N PHE A 91 -5.41 4.96 2.28
CA PHE A 91 -4.92 4.58 0.96
C PHE A 91 -5.00 5.76 0.02
N LEU A 92 -3.87 6.14 -0.57
CA LEU A 92 -3.79 7.15 -1.60
C LEU A 92 -3.41 6.47 -2.91
N GLU A 93 -4.31 6.54 -3.89
CA GLU A 93 -4.10 5.94 -5.21
C GLU A 93 -3.80 7.04 -6.22
N TRP A 94 -2.56 7.10 -6.70
CA TRP A 94 -2.06 8.19 -7.54
C TRP A 94 -2.08 7.83 -9.02
N ASP A 95 -2.75 8.63 -9.82
CA ASP A 95 -2.79 8.47 -11.28
C ASP A 95 -1.63 9.24 -11.93
N ALA A 96 -0.72 8.51 -12.56
CA ALA A 96 0.45 9.09 -13.20
C ALA A 96 0.14 9.91 -14.47
N VAL A 97 -1.03 9.69 -15.08
CA VAL A 97 -1.47 10.39 -16.29
C VAL A 97 -2.08 11.73 -15.95
N THR A 98 -2.94 11.78 -14.93
CA THR A 98 -3.58 13.03 -14.51
C THR A 98 -2.75 13.82 -13.50
N GLY A 99 -1.87 13.14 -12.75
CA GLY A 99 -1.11 13.73 -11.65
C GLY A 99 -1.90 13.87 -10.35
N ASP A 100 -3.11 13.30 -10.28
CA ASP A 100 -4.04 13.44 -9.16
C ASP A 100 -4.19 12.16 -8.35
N ILE A 101 -4.74 12.29 -7.14
CA ILE A 101 -5.27 11.13 -6.40
C ILE A 101 -6.63 10.76 -6.98
N VAL A 102 -6.80 9.47 -7.29
CA VAL A 102 -8.07 8.90 -7.72
C VAL A 102 -9.09 9.07 -6.60
N LYS A 103 -10.17 9.80 -6.90
CA LYS A 103 -11.31 9.93 -5.98
C LYS A 103 -12.04 8.59 -5.94
N MET A 104 -12.05 7.96 -4.77
CA MET A 104 -12.83 6.75 -4.50
C MET A 104 -14.29 7.08 -4.19
#